data_AF-A0A963PTE5-F1
#
_entry.id   AF-A0A963PTE5-F1
#
_cell.length_a   1.000
_cell.length_b   1.000
_cell.length_c   1.000
_cell.angle_alpha   90.00
_cell.angle_beta   90.00
_cell.angle_gamma   90.00
#
_symmetry.space_group_name_H-M   'P 1'
#
loop_
_entity.id
_entity.type
_entity.pdbx_description
1 polymer ?
#
loop_
_entity_poly.entity_id
_entity_poly.type
_entity_poly.pdbx_seq_one_letter_code
_entity_poly.pdbx_strand_id
1 'polypeptide(L)' 'MPPVTQALLIVNVLVFFVVQQLGPTIIVQFGLWPWATELFRPWQVVSYAFLHGSLTHLAFNMFG' A
#
# COMPACT_ATOMS: atom_id res chain seq x y z
N MET A 1 4.08 -2.57 21.70
CA MET A 1 3.55 -3.18 20.46
C MET A 1 4.48 -4.30 20.03
N PRO A 2 3.97 -5.40 19.46
CA PRO A 2 4.81 -6.41 18.84
C PRO A 2 5.72 -5.77 17.77
N PRO A 3 6.99 -6.19 17.63
CA PRO A 3 7.92 -5.60 16.65
C PRO A 3 7.39 -5.61 15.23
N VAL A 4 6.68 -6.68 14.85
CA VAL A 4 6.05 -6.81 13.52
C VAL A 4 4.96 -5.77 13.31
N THR A 5 4.09 -5.54 14.29
CA THR A 5 3.06 -4.51 14.22
C THR A 5 3.68 -3.13 14.03
N GLN A 6 4.72 -2.81 14.79
CA GLN A 6 5.42 -1.53 14.66
C GLN A 6 6.06 -1.36 13.28
N ALA A 7 6.68 -2.41 12.73
CA ALA A 7 7.25 -2.39 11.39
C ALA A 7 6.16 -2.16 10.32
N LEU A 8 5.00 -2.82 10.44
CA LEU A 8 3.88 -2.62 9.53
C LEU A 8 3.34 -1.18 9.58
N LEU A 9 3.21 -0.60 10.77
CA LEU A 9 2.79 0.80 10.91
C LEU A 9 3.77 1.75 10.23
N ILE A 10 5.08 1.57 10.47
CA ILE A 10 6.13 2.40 9.86
C ILE A 10 6.08 2.30 8.34
N VAL A 11 6.00 1.07 7.79
CA VAL A 11 5.95 0.86 6.33
C VAL A 11 4.70 1.49 5.72
N ASN A 12 3.53 1.35 6.34
CA ASN A 12 2.29 1.97 5.84
C ASN A 12 2.38 3.49 5.78
N VAL A 13 2.94 4.13 6.82
CA VAL A 13 3.14 5.58 6.83
C VAL A 13 4.14 6.02 5.76
N LEU A 14 5.27 5.31 5.61
CA LEU A 14 6.27 5.62 4.59
C LEU A 14 5.69 5.49 3.17
N VAL A 15 5.01 4.38 2.88
CA VAL A 15 4.40 4.13 1.56
C VAL A 15 3.32 5.18 1.27
N PHE A 16 2.54 5.60 2.26
CA PHE A 16 1.57 6.68 2.08
C PHE A 16 2.22 7.95 1.53
N PHE A 17 3.34 8.40 2.11
CA PHE A 17 4.05 9.57 1.59
C PHE A 17 4.61 9.35 0.18
N VAL A 18 5.14 8.16 -0.10
CA VAL A 18 5.61 7.83 -1.46
C VAL A 18 4.46 7.90 -2.48
N VAL A 19 3.27 7.43 -2.12
CA VAL A 19 2.06 7.51 -2.96
C VAL A 19 1.68 8.95 -3.25
N GLN A 20 1.72 9.83 -2.25
CA GLN A 20 1.41 11.26 -2.44
C GLN A 20 2.41 11.93 -3.41
N GLN A 21 3.68 11.51 -3.40
CA GLN A 21 4.72 12.09 -4.26
C GLN A 21 4.72 11.53 -5.69
N LEU A 22 4.51 10.21 -5.87
CA LEU A 22 4.65 9.53 -7.16
C LEU A 22 3.31 9.41 -7.92
N GLY A 23 2.19 9.63 -7.25
CA GLY A 23 0.87 9.65 -7.88
C GLY A 23 0.50 8.31 -8.54
N PRO A 24 -0.21 8.33 -9.68
CA PRO A 24 -0.77 7.12 -10.32
C PRO A 24 0.27 6.04 -10.67
N THR A 25 1.53 6.41 -10.91
CA THR A 25 2.58 5.48 -11.32
C THR A 25 2.82 4.37 -10.30
N ILE A 26 2.82 4.70 -9.01
CA ILE A 26 3.03 3.69 -7.96
C ILE A 26 1.83 2.74 -7.87
N ILE A 27 0.63 3.25 -8.11
CA ILE A 27 -0.61 2.46 -8.09
C ILE A 27 -0.60 1.45 -9.24
N VAL A 28 -0.13 1.85 -10.43
CA VAL A 28 0.00 0.93 -11.57
C VAL A 28 0.97 -0.21 -11.28
N GLN A 29 2.08 0.05 -10.58
CA GLN A 29 3.10 -0.98 -10.34
C GLN A 29 2.77 -1.91 -9.16
N PHE A 30 2.15 -1.38 -8.11
CA PHE A 30 1.98 -2.08 -6.83
C PHE A 30 0.53 -2.37 -6.46
N GLY A 31 -0.45 -1.80 -7.17
CA GLY A 31 -1.86 -2.11 -7.03
C GLY A 31 -2.21 -3.49 -7.58
N LEU A 32 -3.21 -4.13 -7.00
CA LEU A 32 -3.64 -5.46 -7.40
C LEU A 32 -4.47 -5.41 -8.68
N TRP A 33 -3.87 -5.81 -9.79
CA TRP A 33 -4.56 -5.98 -11.06
C TRP A 33 -5.14 -7.40 -11.20
N PRO A 34 -6.19 -7.59 -12.03
CA PRO A 34 -6.67 -8.94 -12.32
C PRO A 34 -5.58 -9.78 -12.98
N TRP A 35 -5.42 -11.01 -12.51
CA TRP A 35 -4.38 -11.96 -12.94
C TRP A 35 -4.31 -12.21 -14.46
N ALA A 36 -5.44 -12.06 -15.16
CA ALA A 36 -5.54 -12.26 -16.60
C ALA A 36 -5.07 -11.03 -17.44
N THR A 37 -4.54 -9.99 -16.80
CA THR A 37 -4.10 -8.75 -17.48
C THR A 37 -2.57 -8.68 -17.57
N GLU A 38 -2.06 -7.97 -18.58
CA GLU A 38 -0.63 -7.68 -18.73
C GLU A 38 -0.07 -6.77 -17.61
N LEU A 39 -0.94 -6.18 -16.79
CA LEU A 39 -0.58 -5.33 -15.66
C LEU A 39 -0.31 -6.13 -14.37
N PHE A 40 -0.72 -7.40 -14.32
CA PHE A 40 -0.53 -8.22 -13.13
C PHE A 40 0.94 -8.53 -12.88
N ARG A 41 1.34 -8.44 -11.62
CA ARG A 41 2.67 -8.84 -11.14
C ARG A 41 2.53 -9.60 -9.83
N PRO A 42 3.32 -10.68 -9.60
CA PRO A 42 3.15 -11.53 -8.42
C PRO A 42 3.23 -10.81 -7.06
N TRP A 43 4.06 -9.76 -6.94
CA TRP A 43 4.18 -9.01 -5.68
C TRP A 43 2.91 -8.23 -5.31
N GLN A 44 2.02 -7.97 -6.27
CA GLN A 44 0.80 -7.20 -6.05
C GLN A 44 -0.16 -7.86 -5.07
N VAL A 45 -0.07 -9.18 -4.85
CA VAL A 45 -0.88 -9.89 -3.84
C VAL A 45 -0.53 -9.50 -2.40
N VAL A 46 0.62 -8.84 -2.19
CA VAL A 46 1.03 -8.30 -0.89
C VAL A 46 1.16 -6.79 -0.95
N SER A 47 1.79 -6.24 -1.99
CA SER A 47 2.11 -4.80 -2.05
C SER A 47 0.88 -3.90 -2.04
N TYR A 48 -0.26 -4.37 -2.57
CA TYR A 48 -1.48 -3.57 -2.63
C TYR A 48 -2.00 -3.17 -1.24
N ALA A 49 -1.74 -3.98 -0.21
CA ALA A 49 -2.20 -3.74 1.16
C ALA A 49 -1.55 -2.50 1.80
N PHE A 50 -0.45 -2.00 1.24
CA PHE A 50 0.26 -0.81 1.76
C PHE A 50 -0.17 0.49 1.07
N LEU A 51 -0.97 0.42 0.00
CA LEU A 51 -1.38 1.59 -0.77
C LEU A 51 -2.60 2.26 -0.15
N HIS A 52 -2.45 3.52 0.30
CA HIS A 52 -3.52 4.29 0.92
C HIS A 52 -3.73 5.63 0.19
N GLY A 53 -4.97 5.89 -0.25
CA GLY A 53 -5.31 7.09 -1.03
C GLY A 53 -5.61 8.35 -0.22
N SER A 54 -5.84 8.24 1.10
CA SER A 54 -6.12 9.39 1.97
C SER A 54 -5.65 9.14 3.40
N LEU A 55 -5.41 10.24 4.14
CA LEU A 55 -5.00 10.17 5.54
C LEU A 55 -6.06 9.48 6.41
N THR A 56 -7.34 9.75 6.14
CA THR A 56 -8.47 9.13 6.85
C THR A 56 -8.51 7.62 6.62
N HIS A 57 -8.33 7.17 5.36
CA HIS A 57 -8.29 5.74 5.05
C HIS A 57 -7.11 5.04 5.74
N LEU A 58 -5.92 5.65 5.73
CA LEU A 58 -4.76 5.16 6.46
C LEU A 58 -5.06 5.06 7.96
N ALA A 59 -5.55 6.14 8.58
CA ALA A 59 -5.80 6.19 10.01
C ALA A 59 -6.77 5.09 10.47
N PHE A 60 -7.92 4.92 9.81
CA PHE A 60 -8.89 3.89 10.21
C PHE A 60 -8.33 2.47 10.09
N ASN A 61 -7.54 2.17 9.05
CA ASN A 61 -6.89 0.85 8.93
C ASN A 61 -5.85 0.59 10.03
N MET A 62 -5.21 1.63 10.56
CA MET A 62 -4.22 1.47 11.64
C MET A 62 -4.88 1.35 13.03
N PHE A 63 -6.10 1.86 13.22
CA PHE A 63 -6.82 1.80 14.49
C PHE A 63 -7.64 0.52 14.67
N GLY A 64 -8.05 -0.14 13.57
CA GLY A 64 -8.83 -1.38 13.60
C GLY A 64 -10.32 -1.14 13.79
#